data_AF-A0A507E0J5-F1
#
_entry.id   AF-A0A507E0J5-F1
#
_cell.length_a   1.000
_cell.length_b   1.000
_cell.length_c   1.000
_cell.angle_alpha   90.00
_cell.angle_beta   90.00
_cell.angle_gamma   90.00
#
_symmetry.space_group_name_H-M   'P 1'
#
loop_
_entity.id
_entity.type
_entity.pdbx_description
1 polymer ?
#
loop_
_entity_poly.entity_id
_entity_poly.type
_entity_poly.pdbx_seq_one_letter_code
_entity_poly.pdbx_strand_id
1 'polypeptide(L)'
;MLETAETVDIRLHAADLLEKLPHTVPHRTGNWTEESVLREEKMRAFLTNYEKGMSNVKKGERRAKTARKEQILSHKLVYDANIMLKNGHTQSHLSADIPDSFPDNITPSTTLALTTCATETSPTARSCFQLVKLDAHGNTGESVPRFGERFYMVVTSDLVDAPMYLTSEPKSFLYYAKLSKDQAVYLTFNRDYRSVWQFDFPDPNFRLEMEGQDVAPNTPVLIKHCNTGNYLSSDKKYGLRTDFGVEWEVACHTYKDYGTRLELDQNHWLLRVSE
;
A
#
# COMPACT_ATOMS: atom_id res chain seq x y z
N MET A 1 14.52 17.82 16.03
CA MET A 1 15.08 16.69 15.27
C MET A 1 16.58 16.85 15.31
N LEU A 2 17.28 16.09 16.16
CA LEU A 2 18.73 16.08 16.20
C LEU A 2 19.20 15.13 15.10
N GLU A 3 19.94 15.65 14.12
CA GLU A 3 20.65 14.81 13.15
C GLU A 3 21.64 13.93 13.93
N THR A 4 21.67 12.62 13.63
CA THR A 4 22.60 11.71 14.30
C THR A 4 24.03 12.03 13.88
N ALA A 5 25.00 11.91 14.78
CA ALA A 5 26.40 12.26 14.52
C ALA A 5 26.97 11.57 13.26
N GLU A 6 26.57 10.32 13.00
CA GLU A 6 26.93 9.58 11.77
C GLU A 6 26.44 10.25 10.48
N THR A 7 25.24 10.83 10.48
CA THR A 7 24.70 11.53 9.30
C THR A 7 25.39 12.86 9.03
N VAL A 8 25.92 13.50 10.07
CA VAL A 8 26.72 14.73 9.95
C VAL A 8 28.12 14.41 9.44
N ASP A 9 28.76 13.34 9.93
CA ASP A 9 30.08 12.89 9.48
C ASP A 9 30.06 12.44 8.01
N ILE A 10 29.04 11.70 7.57
CA ILE A 10 28.89 11.30 6.16
C ILE A 10 28.71 12.53 5.26
N ARG A 11 28.00 13.57 5.71
CA ARG A 11 27.82 14.82 4.95
C ARG A 11 29.09 15.61 4.79
N LEU A 12 29.85 15.79 5.88
CA LEU A 12 31.14 16.47 5.85
C LEU A 12 32.12 15.70 4.97
N HIS A 13 32.15 14.37 5.08
CA HIS A 13 33.01 13.52 4.26
C HIS A 13 32.63 13.53 2.77
N ALA A 14 31.33 13.51 2.44
CA ALA A 14 30.86 13.60 1.06
C ALA A 14 31.18 14.97 0.44
N ALA A 15 30.95 16.07 1.17
CA ALA A 15 31.28 17.42 0.71
C ALA A 15 32.80 17.58 0.47
N ASP A 16 33.62 17.09 1.40
CA ASP A 16 35.08 17.05 1.27
C ASP A 16 35.54 16.19 0.07
N LEU A 17 34.92 15.03 -0.14
CA LEU A 17 35.23 14.16 -1.28
C LEU A 17 34.80 14.81 -2.61
N LEU A 18 33.68 15.53 -2.62
CA LEU A 18 33.15 16.25 -3.77
C LEU A 18 34.04 17.43 -4.17
N GLU A 19 34.62 18.13 -3.20
CA GLU A 19 35.58 19.21 -3.40
C GLU A 19 36.95 18.69 -3.89
N LYS A 20 37.29 17.43 -3.58
CA LYS A 20 38.52 16.75 -4.00
C LYS A 20 38.38 16.02 -5.35
N LEU A 21 37.19 15.95 -5.94
CA LEU A 21 36.99 15.32 -7.25
C LEU A 21 37.58 16.22 -8.35
N PRO A 22 38.44 15.70 -9.22
CA PRO A 22 39.05 16.51 -10.27
C PRO A 22 37.96 17.06 -11.21
N HIS A 23 37.83 18.39 -11.22
CA HIS A 23 36.89 19.13 -12.07
C HIS A 23 37.21 18.99 -13.57
N THR A 24 38.43 18.55 -13.91
CA THR A 24 38.89 18.35 -15.28
C THR A 24 39.12 16.87 -15.58
N VAL A 25 38.98 16.49 -16.83
CA VAL A 25 39.39 15.14 -17.27
C VAL A 25 40.90 14.93 -17.10
N PRO A 26 41.35 13.73 -16.68
CA PRO A 26 42.75 13.46 -16.37
C PRO A 26 43.67 13.48 -17.61
N HIS A 27 43.12 13.27 -18.80
CA HIS A 27 43.84 13.31 -20.06
C HIS A 27 43.17 14.27 -21.04
N ARG A 28 43.96 15.18 -21.61
CA ARG A 28 43.48 16.23 -22.52
C ARG A 28 43.57 15.78 -23.98
N THR A 29 42.78 14.78 -24.33
CA THR A 29 42.73 14.23 -25.69
C THR A 29 41.34 14.36 -26.29
N GLY A 30 41.26 14.82 -27.53
CA GLY A 30 39.99 15.04 -28.21
C GLY A 30 39.16 16.15 -27.55
N ASN A 31 37.89 15.87 -27.28
CA ASN A 31 36.92 16.85 -26.79
C ASN A 31 36.93 17.07 -25.27
N TRP A 32 38.13 17.13 -24.70
CA TRP A 32 38.37 17.11 -23.26
C TRP A 32 37.80 18.33 -22.53
N THR A 33 37.72 19.48 -23.22
CA THR A 33 37.19 20.73 -22.66
C THR A 33 35.68 20.63 -22.43
N GLU A 34 34.92 20.18 -23.44
CA GLU A 34 33.47 20.00 -23.32
C GLU A 34 33.13 18.93 -22.27
N GLU A 35 33.92 17.86 -22.19
CA GLU A 35 33.75 16.82 -21.18
C GLU A 35 33.99 17.33 -19.75
N SER A 36 34.99 18.22 -19.57
CA SER A 36 35.26 18.84 -18.27
C SER A 36 34.14 19.79 -17.85
N VAL A 37 33.66 20.63 -18.77
CA VAL A 37 32.52 21.55 -18.53
C VAL A 37 31.25 20.76 -18.18
N LEU A 38 30.96 19.71 -18.95
CA LEU A 38 29.79 18.85 -18.70
C LEU A 38 29.87 18.16 -17.32
N ARG A 39 31.08 17.73 -16.90
CA ARG A 39 31.28 17.14 -15.57
C ARG A 39 31.03 18.17 -14.46
N GLU A 40 31.53 19.39 -14.62
CA GLU A 40 31.31 20.47 -13.66
C GLU A 40 29.82 20.84 -13.55
N GLU A 41 29.10 20.95 -14.67
CA GLU A 41 27.67 21.21 -14.67
C GLU A 41 26.87 20.09 -14.01
N LYS A 42 27.18 18.82 -14.33
CA LYS A 42 26.56 17.65 -13.67
C LYS A 42 26.82 17.67 -12.16
N MET A 43 28.02 18.07 -11.74
CA MET A 43 28.38 18.17 -10.34
C MET A 43 27.60 19.28 -9.64
N ARG A 44 27.54 20.47 -10.22
CA ARG A 44 26.75 21.60 -9.69
C ARG A 44 25.26 21.24 -9.59
N ALA A 45 24.72 20.58 -10.61
CA ALA A 45 23.33 20.10 -10.59
C ALA A 45 23.11 19.07 -9.49
N PHE A 46 24.04 18.13 -9.30
CA PHE A 46 23.99 17.15 -8.21
C PHE A 46 24.02 17.81 -6.83
N LEU A 47 24.96 18.73 -6.59
CA LEU A 47 25.07 19.47 -5.32
C LEU A 47 23.82 20.30 -5.05
N THR A 48 23.34 21.03 -6.05
CA THR A 48 22.10 21.83 -5.95
C THR A 48 20.91 20.93 -5.61
N ASN A 49 20.77 19.77 -6.25
CA ASN A 49 19.71 18.82 -5.97
C ASN A 49 19.87 18.16 -4.59
N TYR A 50 21.10 17.91 -4.15
CA TYR A 50 21.42 17.34 -2.86
C TYR A 50 21.07 18.31 -1.71
N GLU A 51 21.48 19.57 -1.82
CA GLU A 51 21.17 20.65 -0.88
C GLU A 51 19.66 20.90 -0.79
N LYS A 52 18.97 20.96 -1.94
CA LYS A 52 17.50 21.08 -2.01
C LYS A 52 16.74 19.83 -1.54
N GLY A 53 17.44 18.76 -1.17
CA GLY A 53 16.82 17.51 -0.71
C GLY A 53 16.12 16.71 -1.82
N MET A 54 16.36 17.03 -3.09
CA MET A 54 15.74 16.39 -4.25
C MET A 54 16.51 15.17 -4.77
N SER A 55 17.57 14.74 -4.09
CA SER A 55 18.28 13.51 -4.44
C SER A 55 17.36 12.30 -4.26
N ASN A 56 17.47 11.31 -5.16
CA ASN A 56 16.66 10.10 -5.10
C ASN A 56 16.80 9.36 -3.76
N VAL A 57 17.98 9.43 -3.13
CA VAL A 57 18.24 8.86 -1.80
C VAL A 57 17.34 9.50 -0.74
N LYS A 58 17.35 10.83 -0.63
CA LYS A 58 16.54 11.57 0.36
C LYS A 58 15.04 11.40 0.10
N LYS A 59 14.63 11.34 -1.17
CA LYS A 59 13.24 11.03 -1.55
C LYS A 59 12.84 9.63 -1.10
N GLY A 60 13.69 8.63 -1.34
CA GLY A 60 13.48 7.25 -0.91
C GLY A 60 13.38 7.13 0.61
N GLU A 61 14.27 7.78 1.36
CA GLU A 61 14.26 7.81 2.83
C GLU A 61 12.98 8.45 3.38
N ARG A 62 12.57 9.60 2.84
CA ARG A 62 11.32 10.28 3.24
C ARG A 62 10.11 9.39 2.98
N ARG A 63 10.04 8.79 1.78
CA ARG A 63 8.98 7.84 1.43
C ARG A 63 8.93 6.67 2.40
N ALA A 64 10.08 6.04 2.67
CA ALA A 64 10.17 4.92 3.60
C ALA A 64 9.76 5.31 5.03
N LYS A 65 10.11 6.52 5.46
CA LYS A 65 9.72 7.07 6.77
C LYS A 65 8.21 7.28 6.87
N THR A 66 7.57 7.86 5.85
CA THR A 66 6.11 8.02 5.83
C THR A 66 5.41 6.66 5.79
N ALA A 67 5.87 5.77 4.92
CA ALA A 67 5.33 4.41 4.75
C ALA A 67 5.35 3.59 6.04
N ARG A 68 6.49 3.63 6.75
CA ARG A 68 6.76 2.85 7.97
C ARG A 68 6.44 3.61 9.25
N LYS A 69 5.73 4.74 9.17
CA LYS A 69 5.25 5.44 10.37
C LYS A 69 4.35 4.48 11.14
N GLU A 70 4.73 4.18 12.38
CA GLU A 70 4.01 3.23 13.23
C GLU A 70 2.58 3.72 13.48
N GLN A 71 1.65 2.77 13.54
CA GLN A 71 0.24 2.99 13.81
C GLN A 71 -0.20 2.19 15.02
N ILE A 72 -1.22 2.66 15.71
CA ILE A 72 -1.82 1.93 16.83
C ILE A 72 -3.05 1.21 16.31
N LEU A 73 -3.13 -0.10 16.56
CA LEU A 73 -4.32 -0.91 16.28
C LEU A 73 -5.32 -0.80 17.42
N SER A 74 -6.60 -0.89 17.10
CA SER A 74 -7.64 -1.03 18.12
C SER A 74 -7.60 -2.42 18.74
N HIS A 75 -8.00 -2.55 20.01
CA HIS A 75 -8.19 -3.85 20.68
C HIS A 75 -9.46 -4.59 20.21
N LYS A 76 -10.41 -3.87 19.61
CA LYS A 76 -11.67 -4.42 19.11
C LYS A 76 -11.84 -4.14 17.62
N LEU A 77 -12.51 -5.05 16.93
CA LEU A 77 -12.93 -4.84 15.55
C LEU A 77 -14.19 -3.98 15.52
N VAL A 78 -14.02 -2.69 15.26
CA VAL A 78 -15.09 -1.70 15.16
C VAL A 78 -14.86 -0.79 13.94
N TYR A 79 -15.91 -0.14 13.46
CA TYR A 79 -15.78 0.89 12.42
C TYR A 79 -14.88 2.05 12.88
N ASP A 80 -14.25 2.71 11.92
CA ASP A 80 -13.34 3.86 12.07
C ASP A 80 -12.08 3.61 12.92
N ALA A 81 -11.84 2.34 13.30
CA ALA A 81 -10.64 1.91 14.00
C ALA A 81 -9.60 1.32 13.04
N ASN A 82 -8.33 1.48 13.39
CA ASN A 82 -7.22 0.90 12.66
C ASN A 82 -7.16 -0.62 12.86
N ILE A 83 -7.14 -1.33 11.74
CA ILE A 83 -6.96 -2.78 11.64
C ILE A 83 -5.91 -3.11 10.57
N MET A 84 -5.31 -4.30 10.65
CA MET A 84 -4.55 -4.88 9.54
C MET A 84 -5.34 -6.04 8.94
N LEU A 85 -5.10 -6.33 7.66
CA LEU A 85 -5.70 -7.48 6.98
C LEU A 85 -4.63 -8.47 6.60
N LYS A 86 -4.70 -9.70 7.10
CA LYS A 86 -3.76 -10.77 6.75
C LYS A 86 -4.41 -11.74 5.78
N ASN A 87 -3.76 -12.01 4.64
CA ASN A 87 -4.25 -12.97 3.67
C ASN A 87 -3.93 -14.42 4.09
N GLY A 88 -4.87 -15.35 3.85
CA GLY A 88 -4.75 -16.76 4.20
C GLY A 88 -3.71 -17.52 3.37
N HIS A 89 -3.53 -17.17 2.10
CA HIS A 89 -2.58 -17.87 1.22
C HIS A 89 -1.16 -17.32 1.32
N THR A 90 -1.00 -15.99 1.20
CA THR A 90 0.31 -15.35 1.29
C THR A 90 0.82 -15.26 2.73
N GLN A 91 -0.05 -15.43 3.73
CA GLN A 91 0.26 -15.27 5.15
C GLN A 91 0.89 -13.91 5.49
N SER A 92 0.56 -12.90 4.68
CA SER A 92 1.16 -11.57 4.68
C SER A 92 0.07 -10.50 4.80
N HIS A 93 0.44 -9.30 5.22
CA HIS A 93 -0.52 -8.23 5.47
C HIS A 93 -0.76 -7.38 4.22
N LEU A 94 -2.00 -6.97 4.00
CA LEU A 94 -2.39 -6.00 2.97
C LEU A 94 -1.67 -4.68 3.21
N SER A 95 -1.11 -4.13 2.14
CA SER A 95 -0.33 -2.91 2.18
C SER A 95 -0.52 -2.08 0.91
N ALA A 96 -0.55 -0.76 1.07
CA ALA A 96 -0.53 0.18 -0.05
C ALA A 96 0.88 0.27 -0.64
N ASP A 97 1.02 0.05 -1.95
CA ASP A 97 2.27 0.31 -2.65
C ASP A 97 2.46 1.82 -2.83
N ILE A 98 3.67 2.31 -2.52
CA ILE A 98 3.95 3.74 -2.45
C ILE A 98 4.93 4.06 -3.58
N PRO A 99 4.49 4.76 -4.64
CA PRO A 99 5.32 5.03 -5.80
C PRO A 99 6.48 5.96 -5.45
N ASP A 100 7.54 5.94 -6.25
CA ASP A 100 8.73 6.78 -6.04
C ASP A 100 8.43 8.28 -6.03
N SER A 101 7.34 8.70 -6.69
CA SER A 101 6.91 10.09 -6.69
C SER A 101 6.39 10.54 -5.32
N PHE A 102 5.94 9.62 -4.47
CA PHE A 102 5.26 9.94 -3.23
C PHE A 102 6.18 10.57 -2.15
N PRO A 103 5.71 11.54 -1.35
CA PRO A 103 4.40 12.21 -1.41
C PRO A 103 4.35 13.38 -2.40
N ASP A 104 5.38 13.57 -3.23
CA ASP A 104 5.39 14.65 -4.21
C ASP A 104 4.37 14.35 -5.34
N ASN A 105 3.68 15.37 -5.83
CA ASN A 105 2.72 15.26 -6.95
C ASN A 105 1.50 14.35 -6.70
N ILE A 106 1.04 14.24 -5.45
CA ILE A 106 -0.27 13.65 -5.18
C ILE A 106 -1.35 14.58 -5.76
N THR A 107 -2.16 14.05 -6.68
CA THR A 107 -3.31 14.73 -7.26
C THR A 107 -4.59 13.95 -6.91
N PRO A 108 -5.78 14.56 -7.06
CA PRO A 108 -7.04 13.83 -6.84
C PRO A 108 -7.24 12.59 -7.74
N SER A 109 -6.48 12.49 -8.83
CA SER A 109 -6.49 11.32 -9.74
C SER A 109 -5.42 10.28 -9.39
N THR A 110 -4.59 10.50 -8.37
CA THR A 110 -3.57 9.53 -7.95
C THR A 110 -4.24 8.24 -7.49
N THR A 111 -3.67 7.13 -7.92
CA THR A 111 -4.04 5.80 -7.47
C THR A 111 -2.81 5.10 -6.90
N LEU A 112 -3.02 4.26 -5.89
CA LEU A 112 -1.98 3.42 -5.31
C LEU A 112 -2.36 1.95 -5.52
N ALA A 113 -1.42 1.12 -5.94
CA ALA A 113 -1.64 -0.31 -6.02
C ALA A 113 -1.67 -0.93 -4.62
N LEU A 114 -2.22 -2.14 -4.50
CA LEU A 114 -2.20 -2.91 -3.25
C LEU A 114 -1.34 -4.15 -3.44
N THR A 115 -0.63 -4.50 -2.40
CA THR A 115 0.13 -5.74 -2.31
C THR A 115 -0.12 -6.40 -0.96
N THR A 116 0.27 -7.67 -0.80
CA THR A 116 0.51 -8.23 0.53
C THR A 116 2.00 -8.31 0.79
N CYS A 117 2.47 -7.92 1.97
CA CYS A 117 3.89 -7.79 2.30
C CYS A 117 4.28 -8.69 3.47
N ALA A 118 5.26 -9.59 3.26
CA ALA A 118 5.68 -10.55 4.29
C ALA A 118 6.49 -9.91 5.42
N THR A 119 7.23 -8.85 5.12
CA THR A 119 8.09 -8.12 6.06
C THR A 119 7.30 -7.17 6.96
N GLU A 120 6.05 -6.91 6.62
CA GLU A 120 5.18 -5.98 7.32
C GLU A 120 4.46 -6.70 8.46
N THR A 121 5.16 -6.88 9.58
CA THR A 121 4.62 -7.56 10.77
C THR A 121 4.05 -6.60 11.80
N SER A 122 4.49 -5.33 11.79
CA SER A 122 4.00 -4.27 12.65
C SER A 122 3.00 -3.36 11.91
N PRO A 123 2.06 -2.74 12.64
CA PRO A 123 1.14 -1.77 12.08
C PRO A 123 1.86 -0.50 11.63
N THR A 124 1.76 -0.19 10.34
CA THR A 124 2.36 0.98 9.69
C THR A 124 1.30 1.77 8.92
N ALA A 125 1.62 3.01 8.52
CA ALA A 125 0.69 3.85 7.76
C ALA A 125 0.24 3.21 6.44
N ARG A 126 1.10 2.40 5.80
CA ARG A 126 0.76 1.71 4.55
C ARG A 126 -0.02 0.41 4.75
N SER A 127 0.04 -0.21 5.93
CA SER A 127 -0.58 -1.52 6.20
C SER A 127 -1.82 -1.46 7.09
N CYS A 128 -2.13 -0.28 7.63
CA CYS A 128 -3.33 -0.05 8.43
C CYS A 128 -4.48 0.51 7.61
N PHE A 129 -5.64 -0.11 7.77
CA PHE A 129 -6.88 0.26 7.12
C PHE A 129 -7.97 0.49 8.17
N GLN A 130 -8.97 1.28 7.80
CA GLN A 130 -10.17 1.53 8.58
C GLN A 130 -11.39 1.08 7.78
N LEU A 131 -12.36 0.51 8.47
CA LEU A 131 -13.68 0.23 7.90
C LEU A 131 -14.55 1.44 8.16
N VAL A 132 -15.19 1.99 7.13
CA VAL A 132 -16.06 3.18 7.22
C VAL A 132 -17.44 2.83 6.67
N LYS A 133 -18.51 3.22 7.38
CA LYS A 133 -19.88 2.97 6.93
C LYS A 133 -20.25 3.75 5.67
N LEU A 134 -21.21 3.25 4.90
CA LEU A 134 -21.73 3.96 3.72
C LEU A 134 -22.53 5.22 4.11
N ASP A 135 -23.38 5.09 5.13
CA ASP A 135 -24.27 6.17 5.57
C ASP A 135 -23.80 6.73 6.93
N ALA A 136 -23.53 8.05 6.96
CA ALA A 136 -23.25 8.78 8.21
C ALA A 136 -24.50 8.99 9.08
N HIS A 137 -25.69 8.62 8.59
CA HIS A 137 -26.96 8.81 9.29
C HIS A 137 -27.23 7.64 10.26
N GLY A 138 -26.78 7.80 11.50
CA GLY A 138 -27.61 7.38 12.63
C GLY A 138 -27.06 6.35 13.62
N ASN A 139 -25.81 5.91 13.53
CA ASN A 139 -25.20 5.11 14.60
C ASN A 139 -23.92 5.77 15.12
N THR A 140 -24.10 6.67 16.09
CA THR A 140 -23.05 7.37 16.86
C THR A 140 -22.44 6.48 17.97
N GLY A 141 -22.27 5.18 17.71
CA GLY A 141 -21.70 4.22 18.67
C GLY A 141 -20.61 3.35 18.05
N GLU A 142 -19.76 2.76 18.90
CA GLU A 142 -18.83 1.69 18.52
C GLU A 142 -19.62 0.53 17.91
N SER A 143 -19.68 0.49 16.58
CA SER A 143 -20.39 -0.55 15.85
C SER A 143 -19.39 -1.58 15.36
N VAL A 144 -19.71 -2.85 15.57
CA VAL A 144 -18.96 -3.98 15.01
C VAL A 144 -19.45 -4.21 13.57
N PRO A 145 -18.56 -4.50 12.60
CA PRO A 145 -18.95 -4.87 11.25
C PRO A 145 -19.69 -6.22 11.24
N ARG A 146 -20.73 -6.33 10.42
CA ARG A 146 -21.54 -7.54 10.27
C ARG A 146 -21.41 -8.16 8.88
N PHE A 147 -21.63 -9.47 8.79
CA PHE A 147 -21.72 -10.13 7.49
C PHE A 147 -22.89 -9.57 6.68
N GLY A 148 -22.67 -9.32 5.39
CA GLY A 148 -23.64 -8.68 4.49
C GLY A 148 -23.73 -7.15 4.61
N GLU A 149 -23.17 -6.54 5.67
CA GLU A 149 -23.12 -5.08 5.80
C GLU A 149 -22.11 -4.49 4.80
N ARG A 150 -22.51 -3.43 4.12
CA ARG A 150 -21.67 -2.72 3.14
C ARG A 150 -20.83 -1.68 3.85
N PHE A 151 -19.57 -1.55 3.41
CA PHE A 151 -18.64 -0.58 3.94
C PHE A 151 -17.63 -0.12 2.88
N TYR A 152 -16.93 0.97 3.21
CA TYR A 152 -15.72 1.41 2.56
C TYR A 152 -14.50 0.94 3.36
N MET A 153 -13.42 0.59 2.68
CA MET A 153 -12.13 0.34 3.31
C MET A 153 -11.19 1.48 2.96
N VAL A 154 -10.61 2.12 3.96
CA VAL A 154 -9.89 3.39 3.81
C VAL A 154 -8.50 3.29 4.41
N VAL A 155 -7.48 3.85 3.76
CA VAL A 155 -6.14 3.97 4.35
C VAL A 155 -6.07 5.20 5.26
N THR A 156 -5.37 5.04 6.38
CA THR A 156 -5.18 6.07 7.41
C THR A 156 -4.59 7.38 6.87
N SER A 157 -4.98 8.50 7.51
CA SER A 157 -4.53 9.85 7.15
C SER A 157 -3.02 10.09 7.32
N ASP A 158 -2.33 9.17 7.98
CA ASP A 158 -0.90 9.24 8.21
C ASP A 158 -0.07 8.90 6.97
N LEU A 159 -0.68 8.20 6.00
CA LEU A 159 -0.07 8.01 4.69
C LEU A 159 -0.31 9.24 3.80
N VAL A 160 -1.57 9.69 3.72
CA VAL A 160 -2.02 10.79 2.85
C VAL A 160 -2.98 11.68 3.63
N ASP A 161 -2.88 13.00 3.46
CA ASP A 161 -3.72 14.00 4.16
C ASP A 161 -5.23 13.87 3.89
N ALA A 162 -5.63 13.07 2.90
CA ALA A 162 -7.01 12.79 2.54
C ALA A 162 -7.27 11.28 2.44
N PRO A 163 -8.47 10.80 2.79
CA PRO A 163 -8.78 9.38 2.77
C PRO A 163 -8.76 8.84 1.35
N MET A 164 -8.07 7.71 1.17
CA MET A 164 -8.12 6.93 -0.07
C MET A 164 -8.90 5.63 0.16
N TYR A 165 -9.80 5.34 -0.76
CA TYR A 165 -10.76 4.23 -0.70
C TYR A 165 -10.27 3.06 -1.55
N LEU A 166 -10.32 1.86 -0.97
CA LEU A 166 -10.05 0.62 -1.69
C LEU A 166 -11.12 0.43 -2.76
N THR A 167 -10.68 0.31 -4.01
CA THR A 167 -11.54 0.34 -5.19
C THR A 167 -11.14 -0.78 -6.14
N SER A 168 -12.12 -1.30 -6.86
CA SER A 168 -11.87 -2.24 -7.95
C SER A 168 -12.77 -1.94 -9.14
N GLU A 169 -12.27 -2.18 -10.34
CA GLU A 169 -13.01 -1.91 -11.57
C GLU A 169 -13.10 -3.16 -12.44
N PRO A 170 -14.24 -3.43 -13.10
CA PRO A 170 -14.40 -4.59 -13.96
C PRO A 170 -13.24 -4.75 -14.94
N LYS A 171 -12.77 -5.98 -15.08
CA LYS A 171 -11.66 -6.31 -15.97
C LYS A 171 -12.01 -5.94 -17.41
N SER A 172 -11.17 -5.15 -18.04
CA SER A 172 -11.27 -4.77 -19.45
C SER A 172 -9.92 -4.99 -20.15
N PHE A 173 -9.87 -4.81 -21.47
CA PHE A 173 -8.61 -4.88 -22.22
C PHE A 173 -7.58 -3.83 -21.80
N LEU A 174 -8.04 -2.71 -21.23
CA LEU A 174 -7.18 -1.62 -20.79
C LEU A 174 -6.95 -1.64 -19.28
N TYR A 175 -7.82 -2.34 -18.53
CA TYR A 175 -7.85 -2.27 -17.08
C TYR A 175 -7.84 -3.66 -16.44
N TYR A 176 -6.68 -4.05 -15.92
CA TYR A 176 -6.44 -5.34 -15.29
C TYR A 176 -5.21 -5.28 -14.37
N ALA A 177 -5.11 -6.23 -13.44
CA ALA A 177 -3.98 -6.38 -12.52
C ALA A 177 -2.69 -6.74 -13.29
N LYS A 178 -1.58 -6.09 -12.96
CA LYS A 178 -0.37 -6.09 -13.79
C LYS A 178 0.20 -7.49 -14.03
N LEU A 179 0.21 -8.36 -13.02
CA LEU A 179 0.82 -9.68 -13.05
C LEU A 179 -0.19 -10.78 -13.41
N SER A 180 -1.24 -10.95 -12.60
CA SER A 180 -2.27 -11.98 -12.77
C SER A 180 -3.17 -11.76 -13.97
N LYS A 181 -3.29 -10.51 -14.44
CA LYS A 181 -4.30 -10.06 -15.40
C LYS A 181 -5.72 -10.20 -14.86
N ASP A 182 -5.92 -10.34 -13.56
CA ASP A 182 -7.24 -10.36 -12.94
C ASP A 182 -7.83 -8.95 -12.79
N GLN A 183 -8.99 -8.82 -12.14
CA GLN A 183 -9.62 -7.52 -11.91
C GLN A 183 -8.72 -6.69 -10.97
N ALA A 184 -8.29 -5.49 -11.39
CA ALA A 184 -7.33 -4.72 -10.62
C ALA A 184 -7.95 -4.12 -9.35
N VAL A 185 -7.13 -3.97 -8.31
CA VAL A 185 -7.49 -3.36 -7.04
C VAL A 185 -6.50 -2.24 -6.73
N TYR A 186 -7.01 -1.09 -6.31
CA TYR A 186 -6.23 0.12 -6.10
C TYR A 186 -6.91 1.03 -5.08
N LEU A 187 -6.15 1.95 -4.50
CA LEU A 187 -6.66 3.05 -3.68
C LEU A 187 -6.88 4.28 -4.56
N THR A 188 -7.95 5.03 -4.31
CA THR A 188 -8.23 6.32 -4.98
C THR A 188 -8.93 7.28 -4.03
N PHE A 189 -8.88 8.58 -4.29
CA PHE A 189 -9.64 9.58 -3.52
C PHE A 189 -11.14 9.59 -3.86
N ASN A 190 -11.53 8.96 -4.97
CA ASN A 190 -12.92 8.92 -5.40
C ASN A 190 -13.73 7.97 -4.52
N ARG A 191 -14.75 8.51 -3.85
CA ARG A 191 -15.72 7.71 -3.11
C ARG A 191 -16.93 7.42 -3.99
N ASP A 192 -16.99 6.20 -4.54
CA ASP A 192 -18.10 5.75 -5.40
C ASP A 192 -18.50 4.29 -5.09
N TYR A 193 -19.45 3.74 -5.86
CA TYR A 193 -19.92 2.36 -5.65
C TYR A 193 -18.87 1.28 -6.01
N ARG A 194 -17.84 1.62 -6.79
CA ARG A 194 -16.68 0.73 -7.05
C ARG A 194 -15.75 0.60 -5.83
N SER A 195 -15.99 1.43 -4.82
CA SER A 195 -15.25 1.40 -3.57
C SER A 195 -16.01 0.65 -2.46
N VAL A 196 -17.16 0.06 -2.77
CA VAL A 196 -18.04 -0.60 -1.78
C VAL A 196 -17.72 -2.09 -1.68
N TRP A 197 -17.49 -2.51 -0.44
CA TRP A 197 -17.17 -3.89 -0.08
C TRP A 197 -18.15 -4.42 0.97
N GLN A 198 -18.21 -5.74 1.09
CA GLN A 198 -18.95 -6.43 2.15
C GLN A 198 -18.17 -7.66 2.62
N PHE A 199 -18.40 -8.08 3.86
CA PHE A 199 -17.91 -9.37 4.33
C PHE A 199 -18.94 -10.45 4.05
N ASP A 200 -18.48 -11.55 3.45
CA ASP A 200 -19.26 -12.78 3.31
C ASP A 200 -18.65 -13.87 4.19
N PHE A 201 -19.49 -14.73 4.75
CA PHE A 201 -19.03 -15.89 5.52
C PHE A 201 -18.31 -16.88 4.59
N PRO A 202 -17.17 -17.49 5.01
CA PRO A 202 -16.39 -18.38 4.15
C PRO A 202 -17.20 -19.54 3.57
N ASP A 203 -17.94 -20.27 4.41
CA ASP A 203 -18.77 -21.40 3.96
C ASP A 203 -20.02 -20.90 3.22
N PRO A 204 -20.18 -21.17 1.92
CA PRO A 204 -21.35 -20.79 1.15
C PRO A 204 -22.67 -21.31 1.71
N ASN A 205 -22.67 -22.45 2.40
CA ASN A 205 -23.88 -23.08 2.91
C ASN A 205 -24.46 -22.37 4.14
N PHE A 206 -23.66 -21.54 4.81
CA PHE A 206 -24.06 -20.81 6.02
C PHE A 206 -24.13 -19.29 5.80
N ARG A 207 -23.93 -18.79 4.57
CA ARG A 207 -23.89 -17.33 4.31
C ARG A 207 -25.20 -16.63 4.64
N LEU A 208 -26.33 -17.29 4.39
CA LEU A 208 -27.65 -16.73 4.65
C LEU A 208 -27.93 -16.65 6.16
N GLU A 209 -27.55 -17.70 6.89
CA GLU A 209 -27.71 -17.82 8.34
C GLU A 209 -26.79 -16.86 9.10
N MET A 210 -25.60 -16.60 8.56
CA MET A 210 -24.61 -15.71 9.14
C MET A 210 -24.85 -14.24 8.78
N GLU A 211 -25.75 -13.93 7.85
CA GLU A 211 -26.06 -12.54 7.47
C GLU A 211 -26.56 -11.74 8.69
N GLY A 212 -26.01 -10.55 8.88
CA GLY A 212 -26.31 -9.69 10.02
C GLY A 212 -25.63 -10.10 11.34
N GLN A 213 -24.90 -11.22 11.39
CA GLN A 213 -24.07 -11.57 12.55
C GLN A 213 -22.78 -10.73 12.58
N ASP A 214 -22.33 -10.43 13.79
CA ASP A 214 -21.09 -9.69 14.00
C ASP A 214 -19.88 -10.49 13.51
N VAL A 215 -18.96 -9.82 12.81
CA VAL A 215 -17.69 -10.40 12.38
C VAL A 215 -16.72 -10.39 13.55
N ALA A 216 -16.17 -11.55 13.89
CA ALA A 216 -15.16 -11.67 14.92
C ALA A 216 -13.77 -11.28 14.40
N PRO A 217 -12.91 -10.66 15.23
CA PRO A 217 -11.51 -10.44 14.87
C PRO A 217 -10.79 -11.79 14.73
N ASN A 218 -9.75 -11.83 13.90
CA ASN A 218 -8.90 -13.00 13.69
C ASN A 218 -9.65 -14.27 13.20
N THR A 219 -10.89 -14.14 12.73
CA THR A 219 -11.60 -15.23 12.05
C THR A 219 -11.56 -15.04 10.54
N PRO A 220 -11.46 -16.12 9.74
CA PRO A 220 -11.47 -16.02 8.28
C PRO A 220 -12.76 -15.38 7.78
N VAL A 221 -12.62 -14.41 6.88
CA VAL A 221 -13.72 -13.78 6.14
C VAL A 221 -13.39 -13.72 4.66
N LEU A 222 -14.43 -13.66 3.83
CA LEU A 222 -14.30 -13.27 2.43
C LEU A 222 -14.64 -11.79 2.29
N ILE A 223 -13.87 -11.06 1.47
CA ILE A 223 -14.07 -9.63 1.24
C ILE A 223 -14.55 -9.45 -0.18
N LYS A 224 -15.84 -9.16 -0.35
CA LYS A 224 -16.50 -9.10 -1.65
C LYS A 224 -16.60 -7.68 -2.15
N HIS A 225 -16.21 -7.47 -3.39
CA HIS A 225 -16.45 -6.23 -4.09
C HIS A 225 -17.90 -6.17 -4.55
N CYS A 226 -18.72 -5.28 -3.97
CA CYS A 226 -20.17 -5.29 -4.17
C CYS A 226 -20.59 -5.02 -5.62
N ASN A 227 -19.79 -4.28 -6.39
CA ASN A 227 -20.11 -3.95 -7.77
C ASN A 227 -19.89 -5.12 -8.75
N THR A 228 -18.91 -5.99 -8.51
CA THR A 228 -18.63 -7.13 -9.43
C THR A 228 -18.93 -8.50 -8.83
N GLY A 229 -19.13 -8.61 -7.52
CA GLY A 229 -19.32 -9.87 -6.82
C GLY A 229 -18.06 -10.74 -6.72
N ASN A 230 -16.91 -10.27 -7.22
CA ASN A 230 -15.63 -10.93 -7.04
C ASN A 230 -15.06 -10.68 -5.64
N TYR A 231 -14.25 -11.61 -5.17
CA TYR A 231 -13.57 -11.48 -3.89
C TYR A 231 -12.16 -10.93 -4.03
N LEU A 232 -11.74 -10.15 -3.03
CA LEU A 232 -10.38 -9.72 -2.84
C LEU A 232 -9.47 -10.95 -2.68
N SER A 233 -8.33 -10.94 -3.34
CA SER A 233 -7.41 -12.07 -3.35
C SER A 233 -5.95 -11.66 -3.40
N SER A 234 -5.09 -12.56 -2.93
CA SER A 234 -3.64 -12.47 -3.15
C SER A 234 -3.07 -13.88 -3.31
N ASP A 235 -2.20 -14.07 -4.29
CA ASP A 235 -1.63 -15.37 -4.63
C ASP A 235 -0.10 -15.31 -4.63
N LYS A 236 0.54 -16.32 -4.02
CA LYS A 236 2.00 -16.43 -3.92
C LYS A 236 2.68 -16.51 -5.30
N LYS A 237 1.95 -16.93 -6.32
CA LYS A 237 2.41 -17.01 -7.71
C LYS A 237 2.75 -15.64 -8.31
N TYR A 238 2.08 -14.58 -7.87
CA TYR A 238 2.23 -13.23 -8.43
C TYR A 238 3.03 -12.32 -7.50
N GLY A 239 4.22 -12.80 -7.13
CA GLY A 239 5.16 -12.08 -6.25
C GLY A 239 6.11 -11.16 -6.99
N LEU A 240 6.51 -10.07 -6.33
CA LEU A 240 7.57 -9.17 -6.74
C LEU A 240 8.42 -8.75 -5.53
N ARG A 241 9.64 -8.30 -5.79
CA ARG A 241 10.51 -7.71 -4.77
C ARG A 241 10.47 -6.20 -4.89
N THR A 242 10.06 -5.52 -3.81
CA THR A 242 10.00 -4.06 -3.72
C THR A 242 10.96 -3.55 -2.66
N ASP A 243 11.03 -2.24 -2.49
CA ASP A 243 11.81 -1.59 -1.43
C ASP A 243 11.29 -1.92 -0.02
N PHE A 244 10.07 -2.48 0.07
CA PHE A 244 9.44 -2.89 1.31
C PHE A 244 9.67 -4.37 1.64
N GLY A 245 9.99 -5.21 0.65
CA GLY A 245 10.32 -6.61 0.86
C GLY A 245 9.84 -7.52 -0.27
N VAL A 246 9.48 -8.74 0.09
CA VAL A 246 8.78 -9.66 -0.82
C VAL A 246 7.29 -9.38 -0.70
N GLU A 247 6.69 -9.00 -1.81
CA GLU A 247 5.30 -8.60 -1.90
C GLU A 247 4.55 -9.39 -2.96
N TRP A 248 3.26 -9.60 -2.77
CA TRP A 248 2.41 -10.28 -3.74
C TRP A 248 1.29 -9.37 -4.20
N GLU A 249 0.95 -9.46 -5.48
CA GLU A 249 -0.15 -8.71 -6.05
C GLU A 249 -1.46 -8.98 -5.31
N VAL A 250 -2.25 -7.93 -5.12
CA VAL A 250 -3.63 -8.01 -4.65
C VAL A 250 -4.55 -7.68 -5.82
N ALA A 251 -5.54 -8.52 -6.04
CA ALA A 251 -6.50 -8.40 -7.12
C ALA A 251 -7.90 -8.80 -6.66
N CYS A 252 -8.89 -8.65 -7.53
CA CYS A 252 -10.22 -9.20 -7.36
C CYS A 252 -10.35 -10.44 -8.25
N HIS A 253 -10.35 -11.62 -7.65
CA HIS A 253 -10.55 -12.89 -8.35
C HIS A 253 -11.09 -13.92 -7.36
N THR A 254 -12.13 -14.64 -7.77
CA THR A 254 -12.73 -15.69 -6.95
C THR A 254 -12.10 -17.05 -7.27
N TYR A 255 -11.11 -17.45 -6.49
CA TYR A 255 -10.48 -18.77 -6.58
C TYR A 255 -11.38 -19.79 -5.92
N LYS A 256 -11.82 -20.80 -6.66
CA LYS A 256 -12.67 -21.88 -6.13
C LYS A 256 -12.00 -23.22 -6.29
N ASP A 257 -12.20 -24.07 -5.31
CA ASP A 257 -11.98 -25.50 -5.49
C ASP A 257 -13.06 -26.08 -6.42
N TYR A 258 -12.66 -26.79 -7.46
CA TYR A 258 -13.59 -27.35 -8.44
C TYR A 258 -14.45 -28.48 -7.85
N GLY A 259 -13.98 -29.16 -6.80
CA GLY A 259 -14.72 -30.24 -6.15
C GLY A 259 -15.79 -29.71 -5.19
N THR A 260 -15.38 -28.90 -4.22
CA THR A 260 -16.26 -28.42 -3.14
C THR A 260 -16.98 -27.10 -3.47
N ARG A 261 -16.53 -26.38 -4.51
CA ARG A 261 -16.97 -25.03 -4.89
C ARG A 261 -16.72 -23.96 -3.82
N LEU A 262 -15.95 -24.30 -2.78
CA LEU A 262 -15.50 -23.39 -1.74
C LEU A 262 -14.44 -22.45 -2.30
N GLU A 263 -14.46 -21.20 -1.83
CA GLU A 263 -13.39 -20.26 -2.08
C GLU A 263 -12.08 -20.73 -1.40
N LEU A 264 -10.95 -20.56 -2.10
CA LEU A 264 -9.63 -21.00 -1.64
C LEU A 264 -8.98 -19.95 -0.72
N ASP A 265 -7.87 -20.33 -0.08
CA ASP A 265 -7.13 -19.47 0.86
C ASP A 265 -6.67 -18.13 0.28
N GLN A 266 -6.53 -18.03 -1.04
CA GLN A 266 -6.24 -16.75 -1.71
C GLN A 266 -7.30 -15.71 -1.39
N ASN A 267 -8.55 -16.13 -1.19
CA ASN A 267 -9.69 -15.26 -0.87
C ASN A 267 -9.96 -15.09 0.62
N HIS A 268 -9.32 -15.88 1.47
CA HIS A 268 -9.51 -15.78 2.91
C HIS A 268 -8.66 -14.64 3.50
N TRP A 269 -9.30 -13.80 4.30
CA TRP A 269 -8.64 -12.70 5.00
C TRP A 269 -8.94 -12.77 6.51
N LEU A 270 -7.97 -12.37 7.32
CA LEU A 270 -8.08 -12.26 8.77
C LEU A 270 -7.99 -10.79 9.14
N LEU A 271 -8.97 -10.30 9.87
CA LEU A 271 -8.99 -8.93 10.41
C LEU A 271 -8.19 -8.91 11.71
N ARG A 272 -6.98 -8.35 11.67
CA ARG A 272 -6.04 -8.28 12.78
C ARG A 272 -6.26 -6.99 13.56
N VAL A 273 -6.47 -7.15 14.86
CA VAL A 273 -6.58 -6.10 15.89
C VAL A 273 -5.37 -6.19 16.82
N SER A 274 -5.16 -5.22 17.71
CA SER A 274 -4.16 -5.35 18.78
C SER A 274 -4.44 -6.60 19.59
N GLU A 275 -3.37 -7.37 19.86
CA GLU A 275 -3.38 -8.42 20.88
C GLU A 275 -3.55 -7.81 22.28
#